data_AF-A0A9W7B357-F1
#
_entry.id   AF-A0A9W7B357-F1
#
_cell.length_a   1.000
_cell.length_b   1.000
_cell.length_c   1.000
_cell.angle_alpha   90.00
_cell.angle_beta   90.00
_cell.angle_gamma   90.00
#
_symmetry.space_group_name_H-M   'P 1'
#
loop_
_entity.id
_entity.type
_entity.pdbx_description
1 polymer ?
#
loop_
_entity_poly.entity_id
_entity_poly.type
_entity_poly.pdbx_seq_one_letter_code
_entity_poly.pdbx_strand_id
1 'polypeptide(L)'
;MVASTRSARKKPRPPTPKKSRSKSPSRSRAKSTPPSPKPSQISVEMSPLQEILNALSMTAPLIFMLKSYPTPTLAFPQTLSTLPSPEQLIVLSTLLHCPFSVTYHIRCAFKWYKHRINNRYRCLDQTFIHFCCLTYSYALSGWLWYFFMMAVPNLYSAYW
;
A
#
# COMPACT_ATOMS: atom_id res chain seq x y z
N MET A 1 -23.02 5.78 38.95
CA MET A 1 -21.73 6.09 38.27
C MET A 1 -21.90 7.41 37.54
N VAL A 2 -21.28 8.50 38.02
CA VAL A 2 -21.44 9.86 37.49
C VAL A 2 -20.32 10.14 36.49
N ALA A 3 -20.68 10.33 35.22
CA ALA A 3 -19.73 10.62 34.15
C ALA A 3 -19.27 12.09 34.22
N SER A 4 -18.00 12.30 34.57
CA SER A 4 -17.37 13.62 34.64
C SER A 4 -16.90 14.06 33.24
N THR A 5 -17.58 15.07 32.68
CA THR A 5 -17.24 15.69 31.39
C THR A 5 -16.15 16.75 31.59
N ARG A 6 -14.90 16.43 31.24
CA ARG A 6 -13.79 17.40 31.23
C ARG A 6 -13.90 18.32 30.01
N SER A 7 -14.28 19.57 30.27
CA SER A 7 -14.26 20.70 29.33
C SER A 7 -12.82 21.05 28.92
N ALA A 8 -12.52 20.91 27.62
CA ALA A 8 -11.20 21.19 27.06
C ALA A 8 -10.98 22.70 26.87
N ARG A 9 -10.08 23.26 27.67
CA ARG A 9 -9.65 24.67 27.66
C ARG A 9 -8.92 24.98 26.36
N LYS A 10 -9.53 25.81 25.49
CA LYS A 10 -8.92 26.33 24.26
C LYS A 10 -7.68 27.16 24.59
N LYS A 11 -6.50 26.73 24.11
CA LYS A 11 -5.26 27.54 24.19
C LYS A 11 -5.34 28.73 23.23
N PRO A 12 -4.90 29.92 23.66
CA PRO A 12 -4.85 31.12 22.82
C PRO A 12 -3.86 30.93 21.67
N ARG A 13 -4.24 31.37 20.46
CA ARG A 13 -3.38 31.32 19.27
C ARG A 13 -2.30 32.39 19.36
N PRO A 14 -1.04 32.08 18.98
CA PRO A 14 0.02 33.08 18.91
C PRO A 14 -0.23 34.10 17.79
N PRO A 15 0.24 35.34 17.95
CA PRO A 15 0.08 36.41 16.97
C PRO A 15 0.86 36.13 15.68
N THR A 16 0.22 36.40 14.55
CA THR A 16 0.82 36.25 13.22
C THR A 16 1.83 37.37 12.95
N PRO A 17 3.02 37.05 12.42
CA PRO A 17 4.03 38.05 12.09
C PRO A 17 3.59 38.93 10.92
N LYS A 18 3.65 40.26 11.11
CA LYS A 18 3.41 41.26 10.07
C LYS A 18 4.48 41.15 8.98
N LYS A 19 4.06 40.79 7.76
CA LYS A 19 4.92 40.81 6.55
C LYS A 19 5.35 42.25 6.25
N SER A 20 6.65 42.51 6.40
CA SER A 20 7.29 43.72 5.86
C SER A 20 7.24 43.68 4.33
N ARG A 21 6.69 44.75 3.77
CA ARG A 21 6.44 44.92 2.34
C ARG A 21 7.75 45.39 1.70
N SER A 22 8.61 44.46 1.26
CA SER A 22 9.80 44.81 0.49
C SER A 22 9.38 45.29 -0.90
N LYS A 23 9.90 46.45 -1.31
CA LYS A 23 9.69 47.02 -2.64
C LYS A 23 10.49 46.20 -3.65
N SER A 24 9.79 45.51 -4.54
CA SER A 24 10.42 44.74 -5.61
C SER A 24 11.04 45.66 -6.67
N PRO A 25 12.28 45.40 -7.12
CA PRO A 25 12.89 46.13 -8.22
C PRO A 25 12.18 45.84 -9.55
N SER A 26 12.08 46.88 -10.39
CA SER A 26 11.50 46.85 -11.73
C SER A 26 12.24 45.86 -12.62
N ARG A 27 11.64 44.69 -12.83
CA ARG A 27 12.21 43.60 -13.62
C ARG A 27 11.96 43.87 -15.09
N SER A 28 13.04 44.10 -15.83
CA SER A 28 13.09 44.18 -17.28
C SER A 28 12.35 43.01 -17.94
N ARG A 29 11.42 43.35 -18.83
CA ARG A 29 10.51 42.46 -19.57
C ARG A 29 11.31 41.61 -20.56
N ALA A 30 11.93 40.54 -20.07
CA ALA A 30 12.50 39.50 -20.92
C ALA A 30 11.36 38.85 -21.73
N LYS A 31 11.55 38.75 -23.05
CA LYS A 31 10.69 38.00 -23.97
C LYS A 31 10.52 36.59 -23.40
N SER A 32 9.34 36.30 -22.84
CA SER A 32 9.01 34.98 -22.34
C SER A 32 8.92 34.03 -23.53
N THR A 33 9.91 33.15 -23.66
CA THR A 33 9.77 31.95 -24.48
C THR A 33 8.49 31.23 -24.03
N PRO A 34 7.63 30.79 -24.96
CA PRO A 34 6.44 30.05 -24.61
C PRO A 34 6.85 28.82 -23.78
N PRO A 35 6.16 28.54 -22.65
CA PRO A 35 6.51 27.40 -21.82
C PRO A 35 6.45 26.15 -22.69
N SER A 36 7.58 25.45 -22.78
CA SER A 36 7.67 24.15 -23.42
C SER A 36 6.53 23.26 -22.88
N PRO A 37 5.72 22.64 -23.76
CA PRO A 37 4.60 21.82 -23.33
C PRO A 37 5.10 20.79 -22.32
N LYS A 38 4.54 20.84 -21.10
CA LYS A 38 4.87 19.83 -20.10
C LYS A 38 4.58 18.47 -20.73
N PRO A 39 5.51 17.50 -20.70
CA PRO A 39 5.25 16.18 -21.20
C PRO A 39 3.95 15.72 -20.56
N SER A 40 2.93 15.52 -21.40
CA SER A 40 1.65 15.00 -20.95
C SER A 40 1.99 13.69 -20.25
N GLN A 41 1.83 13.67 -18.93
CA GLN A 41 1.89 12.41 -18.20
C GLN A 41 0.74 11.58 -18.75
N ILE A 42 1.05 10.70 -19.70
CA ILE A 42 0.13 9.70 -20.18
C ILE A 42 -0.06 8.78 -18.98
N SER A 43 -1.06 9.06 -18.16
CA SER A 43 -1.52 8.13 -17.15
C SER A 43 -2.08 6.94 -17.93
N VAL A 44 -1.30 5.87 -18.01
CA VAL A 44 -1.77 4.58 -18.53
C VAL A 44 -2.78 4.06 -17.53
N GLU A 45 -4.02 4.55 -17.64
CA GLU A 45 -5.13 4.06 -16.85
C GLU A 45 -5.63 2.77 -17.48
N MET A 46 -5.63 1.69 -16.69
CA MET A 46 -6.30 0.46 -17.07
C MET A 46 -7.80 0.69 -17.16
N SER A 47 -8.45 -0.02 -18.10
CA SER A 47 -9.90 0.03 -18.23
C SER A 47 -10.60 -0.57 -17.00
N PRO A 48 -11.83 -0.13 -16.65
CA PRO A 48 -12.56 -0.72 -15.52
C PRO A 48 -12.76 -2.23 -15.65
N LEU A 49 -12.92 -2.75 -16.87
CA LEU A 49 -13.03 -4.18 -17.11
C LEU A 49 -11.74 -4.92 -16.76
N GLN A 50 -10.58 -4.37 -17.15
CA GLN A 50 -9.28 -4.93 -16.80
C GLN A 50 -9.05 -4.96 -15.28
N GLU A 51 -9.49 -3.92 -14.56
CA GLU A 51 -9.43 -3.89 -13.11
C GLU A 51 -10.30 -4.97 -12.45
N ILE A 52 -11.51 -5.19 -12.96
CA ILE A 52 -12.40 -6.27 -12.48
C ILE A 52 -11.77 -7.64 -12.73
N LEU A 53 -11.20 -7.86 -13.92
CA LEU A 53 -10.53 -9.12 -14.25
C LEU A 53 -9.31 -9.36 -13.35
N ASN A 54 -8.52 -8.31 -13.04
CA ASN A 54 -7.41 -8.40 -12.09
C ASN A 54 -7.92 -8.81 -10.69
N ALA A 55 -9.00 -8.19 -10.19
CA ALA A 55 -9.61 -8.57 -8.91
C ALA A 55 -10.11 -10.03 -8.90
N LEU A 56 -10.76 -10.47 -9.98
CA LEU A 56 -11.26 -11.85 -10.11
C LEU A 56 -10.12 -12.87 -10.13
N SER A 57 -9.01 -12.56 -10.81
CA SER A 57 -7.84 -13.44 -10.90
C SER A 57 -7.24 -13.80 -9.54
N MET A 58 -7.41 -12.94 -8.53
CA MET A 58 -6.96 -13.18 -7.15
C MET A 58 -8.03 -13.78 -6.26
N THR A 59 -9.31 -13.61 -6.62
CA THR A 59 -10.42 -14.18 -5.86
C THR A 59 -10.48 -15.70 -6.04
N ALA A 60 -10.19 -16.21 -7.24
CA ALA A 60 -10.16 -17.65 -7.50
C ALA A 60 -9.14 -18.43 -6.63
N PRO A 61 -7.84 -18.06 -6.58
CA PRO A 61 -6.88 -18.74 -5.70
C PRO A 61 -7.23 -18.57 -4.22
N LEU A 62 -7.77 -17.40 -3.82
CA LEU A 62 -8.25 -17.17 -2.46
C LEU A 62 -9.34 -18.19 -2.06
N ILE A 63 -10.37 -18.36 -2.88
CA ILE A 63 -11.45 -19.33 -2.64
C ILE A 63 -10.90 -20.76 -2.62
N PHE A 64 -10.00 -21.09 -3.55
CA PHE A 64 -9.38 -22.41 -3.61
C PHE A 64 -8.61 -22.73 -2.32
N MET A 65 -7.75 -21.81 -1.85
CA MET A 65 -6.99 -22.03 -0.62
C MET A 65 -7.89 -22.12 0.62
N LEU A 66 -8.92 -21.27 0.73
CA LEU A 66 -9.86 -21.33 1.85
C LEU A 66 -10.62 -22.66 1.92
N LYS A 67 -10.89 -23.29 0.77
CA LYS A 67 -11.52 -24.62 0.71
C LYS A 67 -10.54 -25.76 0.97
N SER A 68 -9.34 -25.68 0.40
CA SER A 68 -8.33 -26.74 0.50
C SER A 68 -7.58 -26.75 1.84
N TYR A 69 -7.52 -25.62 2.55
CA TYR A 69 -6.87 -25.46 3.84
C TYR A 69 -7.88 -25.01 4.91
N PRO A 70 -8.72 -25.93 5.41
CA PRO A 70 -9.69 -25.59 6.44
C PRO A 70 -8.97 -25.07 7.71
N THR A 71 -9.63 -24.16 8.44
CA THR A 71 -9.11 -23.44 9.62
C THR A 71 -8.32 -24.28 10.63
N PRO A 72 -8.69 -25.53 11.00
CA PRO A 72 -7.87 -26.35 11.89
C PRO A 72 -6.48 -26.68 11.35
N THR A 73 -6.30 -26.74 10.02
CA THR A 73 -5.00 -26.97 9.37
C THR A 73 -4.11 -25.72 9.37
N LEU A 74 -4.73 -24.54 9.52
CA LEU A 74 -4.06 -23.26 9.73
C LEU A 74 -3.91 -22.90 11.21
N ALA A 75 -4.31 -23.79 12.13
CA ALA A 75 -4.09 -23.58 13.54
C ALA A 75 -2.57 -23.48 13.77
N PHE A 76 -2.13 -22.31 14.24
CA PHE A 76 -0.75 -22.15 14.67
C PHE A 76 -0.46 -23.20 15.74
N PRO A 77 0.67 -23.89 15.66
CA PRO A 77 1.05 -24.79 16.72
C PRO A 77 1.06 -24.01 18.04
N GLN A 78 0.29 -24.52 19.01
CA GLN A 78 0.19 -23.87 20.33
C GLN A 78 1.53 -23.87 21.06
N THR A 79 2.47 -24.71 20.63
CA THR A 79 3.86 -24.71 21.08
C THR A 79 4.69 -23.77 20.20
N LEU A 80 5.26 -22.74 20.82
CA LEU A 80 6.21 -21.79 20.20
C LEU A 80 7.43 -22.46 19.53
N SER A 81 7.63 -23.75 19.77
CA SER A 81 8.78 -24.54 19.30
C SER A 81 8.66 -25.03 17.86
N THR A 82 7.49 -24.97 17.23
CA THR A 82 7.31 -25.46 15.85
C THR A 82 7.05 -24.30 14.90
N LEU A 83 8.00 -24.09 13.98
CA LEU A 83 7.81 -23.15 12.87
C LEU A 83 6.69 -23.68 11.95
N PRO A 84 5.88 -22.78 11.35
CA PRO A 84 4.88 -23.17 10.37
C PRO A 84 5.52 -23.88 9.17
N SER A 85 4.81 -24.83 8.58
CA SER A 85 5.29 -25.52 7.37
C SER A 85 5.43 -24.51 6.21
N PRO A 86 6.30 -24.79 5.23
CA PRO A 86 6.39 -23.98 4.01
C PRO A 86 5.03 -23.75 3.32
N GLU A 87 4.17 -24.77 3.25
CA GLU A 87 2.84 -24.60 2.63
C GLU A 87 1.96 -23.66 3.47
N GLN A 88 2.00 -23.77 4.80
CA GLN A 88 1.26 -22.88 5.69
C GLN A 88 1.71 -21.43 5.54
N LEU A 89 3.02 -21.18 5.40
CA LEU A 89 3.56 -19.84 5.16
C LEU A 89 3.08 -19.25 3.83
N ILE A 90 3.06 -20.06 2.76
CA ILE A 90 2.58 -19.63 1.44
C ILE A 90 1.08 -19.31 1.50
N VAL A 91 0.27 -20.21 2.07
CA VAL A 91 -1.17 -19.99 2.20
C VAL A 91 -1.47 -18.76 3.03
N LEU A 92 -0.85 -18.62 4.21
CA LEU A 92 -1.09 -17.50 5.11
C LEU A 92 -0.74 -16.15 4.47
N SER A 93 0.43 -16.05 3.83
CA SER A 93 0.84 -14.81 3.16
C SER A 93 -0.09 -14.48 1.98
N THR A 94 -0.52 -15.47 1.20
CA THR A 94 -1.51 -15.25 0.13
C THR A 94 -2.85 -14.77 0.68
N LEU A 95 -3.35 -15.40 1.75
CA LEU A 95 -4.59 -15.01 2.42
C LEU A 95 -4.53 -13.59 2.99
N LEU A 96 -3.35 -13.14 3.43
CA LEU A 96 -3.14 -11.77 3.89
C LEU A 96 -3.12 -10.76 2.74
N HIS A 97 -2.48 -11.08 1.61
CA HIS A 97 -2.34 -10.16 0.48
C HIS A 97 -3.63 -10.00 -0.34
N CYS A 98 -4.26 -11.11 -0.75
CA CYS A 98 -5.37 -11.09 -1.71
C CYS A 98 -6.52 -10.13 -1.34
N PRO A 99 -6.98 -10.02 -0.07
CA PRO A 99 -8.05 -9.08 0.29
C PRO A 99 -7.72 -7.62 0.00
N PHE A 100 -6.48 -7.19 0.25
CA PHE A 100 -6.05 -5.81 -0.03
C PHE A 100 -6.01 -5.53 -1.52
N SER A 101 -5.47 -6.48 -2.29
CA SER A 101 -5.34 -6.36 -3.73
C SER A 101 -6.70 -6.35 -4.45
N VAL A 102 -7.60 -7.28 -4.07
CA VAL A 102 -8.98 -7.30 -4.57
C VAL A 102 -9.69 -5.98 -4.26
N THR A 103 -9.56 -5.50 -3.02
CA THR A 103 -10.17 -4.22 -2.61
C THR A 103 -9.61 -3.04 -3.40
N TYR A 104 -8.30 -3.01 -3.64
CA TYR A 104 -7.66 -1.96 -4.42
C TYR A 104 -8.17 -1.93 -5.87
N HIS A 105 -8.18 -3.07 -6.55
CA HIS A 105 -8.61 -3.18 -7.95
C HIS A 105 -10.11 -2.89 -8.13
N ILE A 106 -10.96 -3.40 -7.24
CA ILE A 106 -12.41 -3.09 -7.28
C ILE A 106 -12.65 -1.58 -7.12
N ARG A 107 -11.96 -0.92 -6.19
CA ARG A 107 -12.09 0.54 -6.00
C ARG A 107 -11.54 1.34 -7.19
N CYS A 108 -10.50 0.84 -7.85
CA CYS A 108 -10.02 1.41 -9.10
C CYS A 108 -11.05 1.28 -10.23
N ALA A 109 -11.69 0.12 -10.38
CA ALA A 109 -12.75 -0.10 -11.36
C ALA A 109 -13.91 0.89 -11.19
N PHE A 110 -14.29 1.17 -9.94
CA PHE A 110 -15.33 2.16 -9.59
C PHE A 110 -14.86 3.62 -9.58
N LYS A 111 -13.62 3.90 -10.01
CA LYS A 111 -13.03 5.25 -10.06
C LYS A 111 -13.12 6.00 -8.72
N TRP A 112 -13.00 5.30 -7.58
CA TRP A 112 -13.07 5.93 -6.25
C TRP A 112 -11.89 6.86 -5.94
N TYR A 113 -10.77 6.74 -6.67
CA TYR A 113 -9.57 7.53 -6.43
C TYR A 113 -9.34 8.57 -7.53
N LYS A 114 -9.16 9.83 -7.11
CA LYS A 114 -8.69 10.91 -7.98
C LYS A 114 -7.25 10.68 -8.46
N HIS A 115 -6.42 10.04 -7.64
CA HIS A 115 -5.05 9.67 -7.95
C HIS A 115 -4.83 8.20 -7.64
N ARG A 116 -4.77 7.35 -8.68
CA ARG A 116 -4.62 5.90 -8.54
C ARG A 116 -3.27 5.51 -7.91
N ILE A 117 -2.22 6.27 -8.18
CA ILE A 117 -0.86 6.00 -7.68
C ILE A 117 -0.72 6.40 -6.20
N ASN A 118 -1.30 7.52 -5.77
CA ASN A 118 -1.08 8.06 -4.42
C ASN A 118 -2.27 7.75 -3.50
N ASN A 119 -2.54 6.47 -3.24
CA ASN A 119 -3.61 6.06 -2.33
C ASN A 119 -3.15 4.95 -1.37
N ARG A 120 -3.79 4.89 -0.19
CA ARG A 120 -3.42 3.95 0.88
C ARG A 120 -3.64 2.48 0.50
N TYR A 121 -4.64 2.18 -0.33
CA TYR A 121 -4.92 0.80 -0.73
C TYR A 121 -3.88 0.26 -1.69
N ARG A 122 -3.37 1.08 -2.62
CA ARG A 122 -2.21 0.72 -3.44
C ARG A 122 -0.99 0.47 -2.57
N CYS A 123 -0.73 1.33 -1.58
CA CYS A 123 0.40 1.16 -0.67
C CYS A 123 0.28 -0.14 0.14
N LEU A 124 -0.91 -0.47 0.65
CA LEU A 124 -1.16 -1.74 1.34
C LEU A 124 -0.95 -2.93 0.40
N ASP A 125 -1.56 -2.91 -0.79
CA ASP A 125 -1.39 -3.94 -1.83
C ASP A 125 0.10 -4.19 -2.15
N GLN A 126 0.85 -3.11 -2.44
CA GLN A 126 2.29 -3.13 -2.70
C GLN A 126 3.10 -3.65 -1.48
N THR A 127 2.70 -3.29 -0.25
CA THR A 127 3.37 -3.77 0.96
C THR A 127 3.16 -5.28 1.14
N PHE A 128 1.94 -5.76 0.93
CA PHE A 128 1.61 -7.17 1.13
C PHE A 128 2.16 -8.06 0.01
N ILE A 129 2.27 -7.58 -1.23
CA ILE A 129 2.95 -8.36 -2.28
C ILE A 129 4.45 -8.51 -1.97
N HIS A 130 5.12 -7.47 -1.45
CA HIS A 130 6.50 -7.58 -0.99
C HIS A 130 6.63 -8.56 0.17
N PHE A 131 5.70 -8.51 1.14
CA PHE A 131 5.64 -9.49 2.23
C PHE A 131 5.45 -10.93 1.70
N CYS A 132 4.60 -11.15 0.70
CA CYS A 132 4.45 -12.43 0.03
C CYS A 132 5.75 -12.89 -0.63
N CYS A 133 6.42 -12.02 -1.40
CA CYS A 133 7.69 -12.36 -2.05
C CYS A 133 8.75 -12.81 -1.03
N LEU A 134 8.86 -12.10 0.10
CA LEU A 134 9.77 -12.47 1.17
C LEU A 134 9.40 -13.81 1.80
N THR A 135 8.13 -13.98 2.16
CA THR A 135 7.65 -15.21 2.79
C THR A 135 7.83 -16.42 1.86
N TYR A 136 7.54 -16.27 0.57
CA TYR A 136 7.74 -17.33 -0.43
C TYR A 136 9.21 -17.65 -0.63
N SER A 137 10.08 -16.63 -0.67
CA SER A 137 11.52 -16.85 -0.79
C SER A 137 12.06 -17.69 0.37
N TYR A 138 11.58 -17.45 1.58
CA TYR A 138 11.93 -18.24 2.75
C TYR A 138 11.30 -19.63 2.72
N ALA A 139 9.99 -19.73 2.47
CA ALA A 139 9.27 -21.00 2.43
C ALA A 139 9.86 -21.98 1.41
N LEU A 140 10.25 -21.49 0.22
CA LEU A 140 10.78 -22.32 -0.85
C LEU A 140 12.27 -22.68 -0.67
N SER A 141 13.06 -21.81 -0.03
CA SER A 141 14.50 -22.06 0.16
C SER A 141 14.85 -22.74 1.49
N GLY A 142 14.03 -22.53 2.52
CA GLY A 142 14.36 -22.87 3.90
C GLY A 142 15.54 -22.09 4.48
N TRP A 143 16.08 -21.11 3.76
CA TRP A 143 17.32 -20.41 4.10
C TRP A 143 17.03 -18.99 4.57
N LEU A 144 17.20 -18.75 5.87
CA LEU A 144 16.94 -17.44 6.48
C LEU A 144 17.84 -16.32 5.91
N TRP A 145 19.06 -16.66 5.49
CA TRP A 145 19.95 -15.68 4.86
C TRP A 145 19.40 -15.18 3.51
N TYR A 146 18.81 -16.10 2.73
CA TYR A 146 18.21 -15.76 1.44
C TYR A 146 17.01 -14.80 1.63
N PHE A 147 16.22 -15.01 2.68
CA PHE A 147 15.16 -14.07 3.08
C PHE A 147 15.70 -12.66 3.34
N PHE A 148 16.78 -12.52 4.11
CA PHE A 148 17.37 -11.19 4.39
C PHE A 148 17.95 -10.52 3.14
N MET A 149 18.57 -11.29 2.25
CA MET A 149 19.06 -10.76 0.97
C MET A 149 17.90 -10.25 0.09
N MET A 150 16.75 -10.91 0.12
CA MET A 150 15.54 -10.47 -0.59
C MET A 150 14.79 -9.34 0.13
N ALA A 151 14.94 -9.20 1.44
CA ALA A 151 14.30 -8.14 2.23
C ALA A 151 14.77 -6.75 1.79
N VAL A 152 16.06 -6.57 1.51
CA VAL A 152 16.64 -5.30 1.10
C VAL A 152 16.00 -4.72 -0.17
N PRO A 153 15.94 -5.44 -1.32
CA PRO A 153 15.32 -4.91 -2.53
C PRO A 153 13.81 -4.70 -2.37
N ASN A 154 13.10 -5.57 -1.64
CA ASN A 154 11.65 -5.44 -1.41
C ASN A 154 11.31 -4.22 -0.53
N LEU A 155 12.13 -3.94 0.49
CA LEU A 155 11.98 -2.73 1.30
C LEU A 155 12.29 -1.49 0.48
N TYR A 156 13.34 -1.51 -0.34
CA TYR A 156 13.67 -0.40 -1.23
C TYR A 156 12.50 -0.08 -2.17
N SER A 157 11.92 -1.07 -2.84
CA SER A 157 10.77 -0.87 -3.74
C SER A 157 9.48 -0.46 -3.03
N ALA A 158 9.34 -0.71 -1.73
CA ALA A 158 8.17 -0.26 -0.97
C ALA A 158 8.18 1.25 -0.67
N TYR A 159 9.35 1.91 -0.76
CA TYR A 159 9.49 3.36 -0.54
C TYR A 159 9.27 4.20 -1.82
N TRP A 160 9.14 3.57 -2.99
CA TRP A 160 8.94 4.22 -4.29
C TRP A 160 7.53 3.95 -4.86
#